data_AF-X0UK89-F1
#
_entry.id   AF-X0UK89-F1
#
_cell.length_a   1.000
_cell.length_b   1.000
_cell.length_c   1.000
_cell.angle_alpha   90.00
_cell.angle_beta   90.00
_cell.angle_gamma   90.00
#
_symmetry.space_group_name_H-M   'P 1'
#
loop_
_entity.id
_entity.type
_entity.pdbx_description
1 polymer ?
#
loop_
_entity_poly.entity_id
_entity_poly.type
_entity_poly.pdbx_seq_one_letter_code
_entity_poly.pdbx_strand_id
1 'polypeptide(L)'
;RNGIHIQGNSENNLIYKNNISNHKNGIFLETSCNKNLFYLNRILLNLEYAIFIDSTCFNNDFYLNNISSNINNALDDGTNNNWDNGSLGNYWGDYGGVDADDDGIGDTPYNITGTAGSQDNYPIWDDGEDLTPTINIISPTPNQLFGTISPNFMVEIDDLNLDTMWYTIDDGLTNITFTINGTIDQNNWTTHADGSVTLIFYANDTFGNINSDQVIINKDSAIPVINIISPLPAQSFNNTAPSFFVEIYDLNLDTMWYTIDEGRIP
;
A
#
# COMPACT_ATOMS: atom_id res chain seq x y z
N ARG A 1 34.78 -6.97 9.05
CA ARG A 1 34.57 -7.35 10.47
C ARG A 1 33.18 -7.96 10.58
N ASN A 2 32.98 -8.93 11.47
CA ASN A 2 31.67 -9.54 11.71
C ASN A 2 30.79 -8.59 12.54
N GLY A 3 29.47 -8.73 12.45
CA GLY A 3 28.53 -7.97 13.28
C GLY A 3 28.54 -8.48 14.72
N ILE A 4 28.07 -9.71 14.91
CA ILE A 4 28.17 -10.46 16.16
C ILE A 4 29.11 -11.64 15.97
N HIS A 5 30.06 -11.81 16.89
CA HIS A 5 30.97 -12.94 16.91
C HIS A 5 30.87 -13.64 18.27
N ILE A 6 30.39 -14.89 18.27
CA ILE A 6 30.36 -15.76 19.45
C ILE A 6 31.55 -16.71 19.35
N GLN A 7 32.37 -16.77 20.39
CA GLN A 7 33.56 -17.62 20.42
C GLN A 7 33.94 -18.14 21.81
N GLY A 8 34.77 -19.18 21.85
CA GLY A 8 35.54 -19.58 23.03
C GLY A 8 34.72 -20.24 24.12
N ASN A 9 33.93 -21.26 23.78
CA ASN A 9 33.03 -21.96 24.72
C ASN A 9 31.90 -21.06 25.28
N SER A 10 31.45 -20.10 24.48
CA SER A 10 30.31 -19.26 24.84
C SER A 10 29.01 -20.05 24.65
N GLU A 11 28.34 -20.37 25.75
CA GLU A 11 27.11 -21.16 25.75
C GLU A 11 25.95 -20.47 26.49
N ASN A 12 24.72 -20.85 26.16
CA ASN A 12 23.48 -20.37 26.80
C ASN A 12 23.27 -18.85 26.69
N ASN A 13 23.71 -18.25 25.59
CA ASN A 13 23.48 -16.83 25.32
C ASN A 13 22.15 -16.61 24.60
N LEU A 14 21.55 -15.44 24.84
CA LEU A 14 20.33 -14.99 24.18
C LEU A 14 20.64 -13.77 23.30
N ILE A 15 20.51 -13.92 21.99
CA ILE A 15 20.77 -12.87 21.01
C ILE A 15 19.45 -12.56 20.32
N TYR A 16 18.86 -11.41 20.62
CA TYR A 16 17.53 -11.09 20.11
C TYR A 16 17.28 -9.61 19.91
N LYS A 17 16.38 -9.30 18.96
CA LYS A 17 15.99 -7.92 18.61
C LYS A 17 17.16 -7.01 18.21
N ASN A 18 18.21 -7.59 17.63
CA ASN A 18 19.33 -6.83 17.09
C ASN A 18 19.09 -6.46 15.62
N ASN A 19 19.68 -5.35 15.18
CA ASN A 19 19.79 -4.98 13.78
C ASN A 19 21.25 -5.11 13.34
N ILE A 20 21.53 -6.08 12.48
CA ILE A 20 22.88 -6.52 12.11
C ILE A 20 23.02 -6.38 10.60
N SER A 21 23.69 -5.32 10.15
CA SER A 21 23.81 -5.05 8.71
C SER A 21 25.15 -4.48 8.29
N ASN A 22 25.49 -4.66 7.00
CA ASN A 22 26.69 -4.11 6.38
C ASN A 22 28.01 -4.63 7.00
N HIS A 23 28.02 -5.88 7.47
CA HIS A 23 29.23 -6.54 7.97
C HIS A 23 29.77 -7.58 6.98
N LYS A 24 30.97 -8.12 7.26
CA LYS A 24 31.52 -9.26 6.49
C LYS A 24 30.56 -10.46 6.65
N ASN A 25 30.44 -10.94 7.89
CA ASN A 25 29.38 -11.84 8.30
C ASN A 25 28.46 -11.12 9.30
N GLY A 26 27.15 -11.38 9.26
CA GLY A 26 26.21 -10.84 10.22
C GLY A 26 26.47 -11.42 11.62
N ILE A 27 26.17 -12.71 11.78
CA ILE A 27 26.44 -13.51 12.97
C ILE A 27 27.46 -14.59 12.60
N PHE A 28 28.51 -14.72 13.40
CA PHE A 28 29.59 -15.69 13.20
C PHE A 28 29.82 -16.47 14.49
N LEU A 29 29.66 -17.79 14.45
CA LEU A 29 29.90 -18.71 15.56
C LEU A 29 31.19 -19.50 15.28
N GLU A 30 32.17 -19.39 16.17
CA GLU A 30 33.49 -20.02 16.01
C GLU A 30 33.95 -20.64 17.33
N THR A 31 34.48 -21.87 17.32
CA THR A 31 35.07 -22.52 18.51
C THR A 31 34.07 -22.76 19.66
N SER A 32 33.34 -23.87 19.56
CA SER A 32 32.53 -24.46 20.66
C SER A 32 31.45 -23.52 21.20
N CYS A 33 30.70 -22.86 20.32
CA CYS A 33 29.60 -21.99 20.69
C CYS A 33 28.29 -22.79 20.65
N ASN A 34 27.83 -23.25 21.80
CA ASN A 34 26.74 -24.23 21.87
C ASN A 34 25.55 -23.70 22.65
N LYS A 35 24.33 -24.21 22.39
CA LYS A 35 23.15 -23.89 23.19
C LYS A 35 22.82 -22.39 23.24
N ASN A 36 23.15 -21.66 22.18
CA ASN A 36 22.79 -20.25 22.06
C ASN A 36 21.48 -20.12 21.29
N LEU A 37 20.68 -19.13 21.67
CA LEU A 37 19.39 -18.86 21.06
C LEU A 37 19.42 -17.50 20.36
N PHE A 38 19.12 -17.52 19.07
CA PHE A 38 19.07 -16.36 18.18
C PHE A 38 17.65 -16.19 17.65
N TYR A 39 16.94 -15.14 18.08
CA TYR A 39 15.58 -14.92 17.62
C TYR A 39 15.20 -13.45 17.47
N LEU A 40 14.27 -13.13 16.58
CA LEU A 40 13.82 -11.76 16.31
C LEU A 40 14.95 -10.80 15.92
N ASN A 41 16.06 -11.29 15.34
CA ASN A 41 17.11 -10.43 14.82
C ASN A 41 16.83 -10.07 13.35
N ARG A 42 17.17 -8.85 12.95
CA ARG A 42 17.14 -8.39 11.56
C ARG A 42 18.57 -8.40 11.02
N ILE A 43 18.87 -9.29 10.08
CA ILE A 43 20.22 -9.59 9.60
C ILE A 43 20.27 -9.37 8.08
N LEU A 44 20.84 -8.24 7.65
CA LEU A 44 20.65 -7.73 6.29
C LEU A 44 21.92 -7.21 5.66
N LEU A 45 22.02 -7.25 4.33
CA LEU A 45 23.08 -6.55 3.58
C LEU A 45 24.51 -6.91 4.06
N ASN A 46 24.71 -8.14 4.55
CA ASN A 46 26.03 -8.64 4.91
C ASN A 46 26.74 -9.21 3.67
N LEU A 47 28.05 -9.00 3.61
CA LEU A 47 28.85 -9.10 2.40
C LEU A 47 29.36 -10.51 2.09
N GLU A 48 29.23 -11.45 3.03
CA GLU A 48 29.60 -12.86 2.83
C GLU A 48 28.46 -13.77 3.31
N TYR A 49 28.23 -13.93 4.61
CA TYR A 49 27.08 -14.68 5.16
C TYR A 49 26.26 -13.84 6.14
N ALA A 50 24.94 -14.02 6.17
CA ALA A 50 24.12 -13.48 7.24
C ALA A 50 24.42 -14.22 8.55
N ILE A 51 24.41 -15.55 8.52
CA ILE A 51 24.78 -16.43 9.63
C ILE A 51 25.80 -17.46 9.14
N PHE A 52 26.90 -17.61 9.88
CA PHE A 52 27.90 -18.65 9.64
C PHE A 52 28.16 -19.41 10.92
N ILE A 53 28.02 -20.74 10.85
CA ILE A 53 28.27 -21.65 11.96
C ILE A 53 29.45 -22.57 11.60
N ASP A 54 30.53 -22.47 12.35
CA ASP A 54 31.67 -23.37 12.24
C ASP A 54 31.35 -24.78 12.75
N SER A 55 32.06 -25.78 12.21
CA SER A 55 31.92 -27.20 12.52
C SER A 55 32.01 -27.60 14.00
N THR A 56 32.59 -26.75 14.84
CA THR A 56 32.73 -27.01 16.28
C THR A 56 31.53 -26.55 17.11
N CYS A 57 30.53 -25.91 16.50
CA CYS A 57 29.37 -25.35 17.19
C CYS A 57 28.14 -26.26 17.01
N PHE A 58 27.39 -26.48 18.09
CA PHE A 58 26.25 -27.40 18.06
C PHE A 58 25.10 -27.01 19.00
N ASN A 59 23.91 -27.56 18.75
CA ASN A 59 22.71 -27.32 19.55
C ASN A 59 22.37 -25.83 19.68
N ASN A 60 22.53 -25.02 18.63
CA ASN A 60 22.07 -23.63 18.63
C ASN A 60 20.71 -23.53 17.93
N ASP A 61 19.86 -22.63 18.40
CA ASP A 61 18.50 -22.44 17.89
C ASP A 61 18.38 -21.08 17.20
N PHE A 62 17.84 -21.07 15.98
CA PHE A 62 17.60 -19.88 15.16
C PHE A 62 16.15 -19.88 14.69
N TYR A 63 15.31 -18.96 15.18
CA TYR A 63 13.93 -18.81 14.70
C TYR A 63 13.46 -17.37 14.79
N LEU A 64 12.44 -17.01 14.00
CA LEU A 64 11.86 -15.66 13.89
C LEU A 64 12.89 -14.58 13.55
N ASN A 65 14.02 -14.92 12.92
CA ASN A 65 14.96 -13.93 12.41
C ASN A 65 14.52 -13.49 11.00
N ASN A 66 14.74 -12.22 10.67
CA ASN A 66 14.59 -11.71 9.32
C ASN A 66 15.97 -11.70 8.65
N ILE A 67 16.17 -12.63 7.71
CA ILE A 67 17.41 -12.85 6.98
C ILE A 67 17.15 -12.54 5.51
N SER A 68 17.49 -11.33 5.07
CA SER A 68 17.21 -10.91 3.70
C SER A 68 18.28 -9.98 3.13
N SER A 69 18.38 -9.95 1.80
CA SER A 69 19.34 -9.10 1.08
C SER A 69 20.81 -9.29 1.50
N ASN A 70 21.22 -10.47 1.94
CA ASN A 70 22.63 -10.81 2.19
C ASN A 70 23.23 -11.46 0.94
N ILE A 71 24.57 -11.47 0.82
CA ILE A 71 25.22 -12.18 -0.30
C ILE A 71 24.97 -13.69 -0.23
N ASN A 72 25.12 -14.28 0.96
CA ASN A 72 24.62 -15.61 1.28
C ASN A 72 23.85 -15.55 2.61
N ASN A 73 22.77 -16.32 2.74
CA ASN A 73 21.91 -16.24 3.90
C ASN A 73 22.45 -17.02 5.11
N ALA A 74 22.70 -18.31 4.96
CA ALA A 74 23.20 -19.13 6.06
C ALA A 74 24.15 -20.23 5.59
N LEU A 75 25.20 -20.45 6.38
CA LEU A 75 26.07 -21.63 6.32
C LEU A 75 26.08 -22.34 7.67
N ASP A 76 25.79 -23.64 7.66
CA ASP A 76 25.85 -24.51 8.82
C ASP A 76 26.77 -25.70 8.54
N ASP A 77 28.00 -25.61 9.05
CA ASP A 77 28.94 -26.72 9.08
C ASP A 77 28.95 -27.44 10.44
N GLY A 78 28.14 -26.97 11.39
CA GLY A 78 28.04 -27.50 12.74
C GLY A 78 27.26 -28.82 12.83
N THR A 79 26.76 -29.11 14.01
CA THR A 79 25.92 -30.32 14.24
C THR A 79 24.72 -29.99 15.11
N ASN A 80 23.56 -30.59 14.81
CA ASN A 80 22.32 -30.39 15.57
C ASN A 80 21.98 -28.91 15.83
N ASN A 81 22.20 -28.02 14.86
CA ASN A 81 21.67 -26.66 14.97
C ASN A 81 20.26 -26.65 14.37
N ASN A 82 19.34 -26.00 15.06
CA ASN A 82 17.94 -25.91 14.69
C ASN A 82 17.67 -24.55 14.06
N TRP A 83 16.98 -24.55 12.93
CA TRP A 83 16.62 -23.35 12.17
C TRP A 83 15.12 -23.04 12.25
N ASP A 84 14.43 -23.69 13.18
CA ASP A 84 13.05 -23.47 13.56
C ASP A 84 12.85 -23.89 15.02
N ASN A 85 11.69 -23.57 15.59
CA ASN A 85 11.30 -24.00 16.94
C ASN A 85 10.32 -25.18 16.96
N GLY A 86 10.18 -25.90 15.83
CA GLY A 86 9.18 -26.95 15.63
C GLY A 86 7.78 -26.47 15.25
N SER A 87 7.58 -25.15 15.08
CA SER A 87 6.32 -24.56 14.61
C SER A 87 6.51 -23.30 13.76
N LEU A 88 7.62 -22.58 13.95
CA LEU A 88 7.98 -21.37 13.23
C LEU A 88 9.49 -21.33 13.04
N GLY A 89 9.88 -20.95 11.84
CA GLY A 89 11.24 -20.78 11.37
C GLY A 89 11.65 -19.32 11.27
N ASN A 90 12.50 -19.03 10.30
CA ASN A 90 13.00 -17.70 9.98
C ASN A 90 12.35 -17.19 8.69
N TYR A 91 12.38 -15.86 8.52
CA TYR A 91 12.07 -15.25 7.23
C TYR A 91 13.34 -15.22 6.38
N TRP A 92 13.25 -15.76 5.17
CA TRP A 92 14.35 -15.83 4.21
C TRP A 92 14.00 -15.01 2.99
N GLY A 93 14.76 -13.96 2.71
CA GLY A 93 14.45 -13.04 1.62
C GLY A 93 14.64 -13.61 0.21
N ASP A 94 15.19 -14.81 0.07
CA ASP A 94 15.32 -15.56 -1.18
C ASP A 94 14.42 -16.81 -1.21
N TYR A 95 13.61 -17.03 -0.19
CA TYR A 95 12.61 -18.09 -0.23
C TYR A 95 11.52 -17.72 -1.23
N GLY A 96 11.09 -18.70 -1.99
CA GLY A 96 10.07 -18.58 -3.02
C GLY A 96 9.25 -19.86 -3.09
N GLY A 97 8.94 -20.40 -1.91
CA GLY A 97 8.05 -21.55 -1.75
C GLY A 97 6.59 -21.15 -1.97
N VAL A 98 5.71 -22.03 -1.53
CA VAL A 98 4.25 -21.87 -1.59
C VAL A 98 3.73 -21.92 -0.17
N ASP A 99 2.70 -21.15 0.14
CA ASP A 99 1.91 -21.22 1.38
C ASP A 99 0.48 -21.66 1.02
N ALA A 100 0.27 -22.96 0.77
CA ALA A 100 -0.97 -23.42 0.14
C ALA A 100 -2.15 -23.55 1.12
N ASP A 101 -1.90 -23.49 2.43
CA ASP A 101 -2.92 -23.50 3.47
C ASP A 101 -3.10 -22.14 4.17
N ASP A 102 -2.44 -21.11 3.66
CA ASP A 102 -2.56 -19.70 4.04
C ASP A 102 -2.30 -19.46 5.54
N ASP A 103 -1.34 -20.19 6.12
CA ASP A 103 -1.03 -20.12 7.54
C ASP A 103 0.16 -19.19 7.89
N GLY A 104 0.78 -18.59 6.86
CA GLY A 104 1.95 -17.72 6.96
C GLY A 104 3.28 -18.49 7.07
N ILE A 105 3.26 -19.78 6.72
CA ILE A 105 4.43 -20.67 6.73
C ILE A 105 4.57 -21.33 5.37
N GLY A 106 5.78 -21.31 4.83
CA GLY A 106 6.09 -22.00 3.60
C GLY A 106 6.01 -23.53 3.73
N ASP A 107 5.27 -24.17 2.83
CA ASP A 107 5.05 -25.63 2.79
C ASP A 107 6.30 -26.46 2.48
N THR A 108 7.34 -25.81 1.93
CA THR A 108 8.60 -26.46 1.58
C THR A 108 9.72 -26.00 2.50
N PRO A 109 10.47 -26.91 3.15
CA PRO A 109 11.61 -26.51 3.99
C PRO A 109 12.66 -25.67 3.23
N TYR A 110 13.26 -24.69 3.91
CA TYR A 110 14.40 -23.94 3.40
C TYR A 110 15.70 -24.63 3.80
N ASN A 111 16.45 -25.11 2.80
CA ASN A 111 17.72 -25.80 3.04
C ASN A 111 18.83 -24.82 3.43
N ILE A 112 19.55 -25.14 4.50
CA ILE A 112 20.71 -24.38 4.94
C ILE A 112 21.95 -24.96 4.26
N THR A 113 22.71 -24.09 3.61
CA THR A 113 23.96 -24.53 2.96
C THR A 113 24.99 -24.97 3.99
N GLY A 114 25.92 -25.84 3.59
CA GLY A 114 26.96 -26.36 4.46
C GLY A 114 26.92 -27.87 4.59
N THR A 115 27.73 -28.40 5.49
CA THR A 115 27.93 -29.84 5.67
C THR A 115 26.96 -30.49 6.65
N ALA A 116 26.23 -29.71 7.44
CA ALA A 116 25.29 -30.23 8.45
C ALA A 116 24.04 -30.87 7.83
N GLY A 117 23.65 -30.48 6.63
CA GLY A 117 22.38 -30.90 6.02
C GLY A 117 21.16 -30.33 6.75
N SER A 118 21.33 -29.21 7.46
CA SER A 118 20.28 -28.53 8.23
C SER A 118 19.24 -27.91 7.30
N GLN A 119 18.01 -27.81 7.79
CA GLN A 119 16.91 -27.11 7.12
C GLN A 119 16.06 -26.38 8.15
N ASP A 120 15.46 -25.28 7.71
CA ASP A 120 14.34 -24.63 8.39
C ASP A 120 13.05 -25.26 7.84
N ASN A 121 12.32 -25.99 8.69
CA ASN A 121 11.12 -26.72 8.26
C ASN A 121 9.86 -25.85 8.24
N TYR A 122 9.92 -24.65 8.82
CA TYR A 122 8.77 -23.76 8.94
C TYR A 122 9.13 -22.33 8.51
N PRO A 123 9.66 -22.11 7.28
CA PRO A 123 10.02 -20.77 6.81
C PRO A 123 8.83 -19.81 6.92
N ILE A 124 9.04 -18.60 7.41
CA ILE A 124 7.98 -17.58 7.42
C ILE A 124 7.82 -17.08 5.99
N TRP A 125 6.65 -17.30 5.40
CA TRP A 125 6.36 -16.98 4.00
C TRP A 125 4.86 -16.84 3.77
N ASP A 126 4.52 -16.00 2.79
CA ASP A 126 3.16 -15.78 2.29
C ASP A 126 3.36 -15.42 0.81
N ASP A 127 2.81 -16.21 -0.10
CA ASP A 127 2.90 -16.01 -1.56
C ASP A 127 1.76 -15.12 -2.12
N GLY A 128 0.85 -14.69 -1.25
CA GLY A 128 -0.23 -13.77 -1.55
C GLY A 128 -1.29 -14.35 -2.50
N GLU A 129 -1.51 -15.67 -2.54
CA GLU A 129 -2.57 -16.28 -3.36
C GLU A 129 -3.98 -16.03 -2.79
N ASP A 130 -4.13 -15.74 -1.50
CA ASP A 130 -5.41 -15.50 -0.81
C ASP A 130 -5.66 -14.04 -0.41
N LEU A 131 -4.64 -13.19 -0.54
CA LEU A 131 -4.70 -11.79 -0.17
C LEU A 131 -5.41 -10.98 -1.25
N THR A 132 -6.48 -10.28 -0.87
CA THR A 132 -7.14 -9.33 -1.76
C THR A 132 -6.36 -8.01 -1.85
N PRO A 133 -6.41 -7.30 -2.99
CA PRO A 133 -5.77 -6.00 -3.13
C PRO A 133 -6.22 -4.98 -2.08
N THR A 134 -5.30 -4.13 -1.63
CA THR A 134 -5.66 -2.98 -0.77
C THR A 134 -5.78 -1.71 -1.61
N ILE A 135 -6.80 -0.89 -1.35
CA ILE A 135 -7.10 0.33 -2.11
C ILE A 135 -7.22 1.50 -1.14
N ASN A 136 -6.51 2.60 -1.42
CA ASN A 136 -6.57 3.85 -0.67
C ASN A 136 -6.87 5.02 -1.62
N ILE A 137 -8.02 5.66 -1.46
CA ILE A 137 -8.42 6.81 -2.28
C ILE A 137 -7.85 8.10 -1.68
N ILE A 138 -6.85 8.68 -2.34
CA ILE A 138 -6.24 9.96 -1.96
C ILE A 138 -7.08 11.14 -2.48
N SER A 139 -7.57 11.04 -3.71
CA SER A 139 -8.48 12.02 -4.29
C SER A 139 -9.40 11.39 -5.33
N PRO A 140 -10.64 11.90 -5.50
CA PRO A 140 -11.22 13.06 -4.83
C PRO A 140 -11.54 12.82 -3.34
N THR A 141 -11.77 13.91 -2.60
CA THR A 141 -12.15 13.82 -1.17
C THR A 141 -13.66 13.71 -1.00
N PRO A 142 -14.15 13.13 0.12
CA PRO A 142 -15.59 12.98 0.36
C PRO A 142 -16.36 14.31 0.24
N ASN A 143 -17.46 14.28 -0.51
CA ASN A 143 -18.38 15.37 -0.82
C ASN A 143 -17.80 16.52 -1.66
N GLN A 144 -16.61 16.35 -2.24
CA GLN A 144 -16.02 17.37 -3.12
C GLN A 144 -16.96 17.65 -4.30
N LEU A 145 -17.16 18.95 -4.59
CA LEU A 145 -18.05 19.43 -5.64
C LEU A 145 -17.30 19.58 -6.97
N PHE A 146 -17.89 19.07 -8.04
CA PHE A 146 -17.38 19.15 -9.40
C PHE A 146 -18.46 19.62 -10.38
N GLY A 147 -18.03 20.34 -11.41
CA GLY A 147 -18.90 20.90 -12.43
C GLY A 147 -19.08 20.00 -13.64
N THR A 148 -19.13 20.64 -14.81
CA THR A 148 -19.21 19.96 -16.12
C THR A 148 -17.94 19.19 -16.51
N ILE A 149 -16.79 19.55 -15.94
CA ILE A 149 -15.51 18.88 -16.19
C ILE A 149 -15.35 17.74 -15.18
N SER A 150 -15.04 16.54 -15.66
CA SER A 150 -14.84 15.38 -14.80
C SER A 150 -13.62 15.54 -13.88
N PRO A 151 -13.67 14.96 -12.66
CA PRO A 151 -12.58 15.07 -11.72
C PRO A 151 -11.38 14.20 -12.12
N ASN A 152 -10.19 14.64 -11.70
CA ASN A 152 -9.04 13.75 -11.59
C ASN A 152 -9.19 12.86 -10.35
N PHE A 153 -8.57 11.69 -10.40
CA PHE A 153 -8.46 10.77 -9.27
C PHE A 153 -7.00 10.41 -8.99
N MET A 154 -6.75 10.09 -7.73
CA MET A 154 -5.50 9.53 -7.24
C MET A 154 -5.82 8.43 -6.23
N VAL A 155 -5.42 7.21 -6.56
CA VAL A 155 -5.50 6.04 -5.68
C VAL A 155 -4.12 5.43 -5.50
N GLU A 156 -3.92 4.80 -4.35
CA GLU A 156 -2.82 3.89 -4.05
C GLU A 156 -3.41 2.50 -3.94
N ILE A 157 -2.85 1.55 -4.71
CA ILE A 157 -3.28 0.16 -4.72
C ILE A 157 -2.04 -0.69 -4.47
N ASP A 158 -2.08 -1.53 -3.45
CA ASP A 158 -0.97 -2.40 -3.02
C ASP A 158 -1.45 -3.86 -2.96
N ASP A 159 -0.75 -4.70 -3.70
CA ASP A 159 -0.98 -6.13 -3.85
C ASP A 159 0.25 -6.78 -4.52
N LEU A 160 0.65 -7.98 -4.08
CA LEU A 160 1.83 -8.69 -4.62
C LEU A 160 1.60 -9.20 -6.04
N ASN A 161 0.35 -9.54 -6.35
CA ASN A 161 -0.11 -10.24 -7.54
C ASN A 161 -1.11 -9.39 -8.36
N LEU A 162 -1.06 -8.06 -8.23
CA LEU A 162 -1.98 -7.13 -8.89
C LEU A 162 -2.08 -7.38 -10.40
N ASP A 163 -3.30 -7.59 -10.90
CA ASP A 163 -3.59 -7.85 -12.31
C ASP A 163 -4.31 -6.66 -12.96
N THR A 164 -5.54 -6.36 -12.52
CA THR A 164 -6.41 -5.38 -13.18
C THR A 164 -7.04 -4.40 -12.20
N MET A 165 -7.22 -3.17 -12.67
CA MET A 165 -7.86 -2.10 -11.91
C MET A 165 -8.92 -1.41 -12.77
N TRP A 166 -10.05 -1.07 -12.16
CA TRP A 166 -11.12 -0.34 -12.83
C TRP A 166 -11.93 0.50 -11.85
N TYR A 167 -12.72 1.44 -12.37
CA TYR A 167 -13.67 2.20 -11.57
C TYR A 167 -15.04 2.26 -12.25
N THR A 168 -16.03 2.66 -11.47
CA THR A 168 -17.39 2.98 -11.93
C THR A 168 -17.91 4.21 -11.19
N ILE A 169 -18.77 4.97 -11.86
CA ILE A 169 -19.56 6.05 -11.26
C ILE A 169 -21.07 5.78 -11.36
N ASP A 170 -21.45 4.60 -11.84
CA ASP A 170 -22.83 4.23 -12.20
C ASP A 170 -23.18 2.83 -11.65
N ASP A 171 -22.75 2.54 -10.42
CA ASP A 171 -23.00 1.28 -9.70
C ASP A 171 -22.60 0.01 -10.49
N GLY A 172 -21.53 0.10 -11.27
CA GLY A 172 -20.97 -1.02 -12.03
C GLY A 172 -21.66 -1.30 -13.37
N LEU A 173 -22.58 -0.43 -13.81
CA LEU A 173 -23.16 -0.53 -15.17
C LEU A 173 -22.08 -0.33 -16.24
N THR A 174 -21.16 0.60 -16.00
CA THR A 174 -19.99 0.85 -16.83
C THR A 174 -18.73 0.76 -15.97
N ASN A 175 -17.86 -0.19 -16.31
CA ASN A 175 -16.54 -0.34 -15.68
C ASN A 175 -15.45 0.15 -16.62
N ILE A 176 -14.61 1.07 -16.14
CA ILE A 176 -13.53 1.69 -16.91
C ILE A 176 -12.20 1.25 -16.32
N THR A 177 -11.40 0.53 -17.10
CA THR A 177 -10.07 0.08 -16.69
C THR A 177 -9.07 1.22 -16.70
N PHE A 178 -8.10 1.17 -15.78
CA PHE A 178 -6.99 2.12 -15.73
C PHE A 178 -5.72 1.42 -15.26
N THR A 179 -4.57 2.00 -15.58
CA THR A 179 -3.24 1.49 -15.17
C THR A 179 -2.42 2.51 -14.39
N ILE A 180 -2.82 3.78 -14.45
CA ILE A 180 -2.24 4.89 -13.71
C ILE A 180 -3.35 5.85 -13.26
N ASN A 181 -3.04 6.64 -12.24
CA ASN A 181 -3.89 7.75 -11.82
C ASN A 181 -4.19 8.70 -13.00
N GLY A 182 -5.43 9.17 -13.06
CA GLY A 182 -5.91 9.88 -14.24
C GLY A 182 -7.18 10.68 -13.99
N THR A 183 -8.02 10.78 -15.01
CA THR A 183 -9.27 11.53 -14.99
C THR A 183 -10.44 10.57 -15.18
N ILE A 184 -11.53 10.81 -14.45
CA ILE A 184 -12.80 10.11 -14.71
C ILE A 184 -13.23 10.39 -16.15
N ASP A 185 -13.74 9.38 -16.86
CA ASP A 185 -14.11 9.51 -18.26
C ASP A 185 -15.15 10.62 -18.45
N GLN A 186 -14.81 11.58 -19.29
CA GLN A 186 -15.62 12.78 -19.47
C GLN A 186 -16.98 12.45 -20.12
N ASN A 187 -17.08 11.43 -20.96
CA ASN A 187 -18.35 11.08 -21.59
C ASN A 187 -19.32 10.48 -20.57
N ASN A 188 -18.84 9.53 -19.76
CA ASN A 188 -19.62 8.94 -18.66
C ASN A 188 -20.02 10.02 -17.65
N TRP A 189 -19.08 10.89 -17.26
CA TRP A 189 -19.36 12.02 -16.36
C TRP A 189 -20.44 12.95 -16.93
N THR A 190 -20.36 13.29 -18.22
CA THR A 190 -21.32 14.19 -18.87
C THR A 190 -22.73 13.61 -18.83
N THR A 191 -22.88 12.30 -19.02
CA THR A 191 -24.18 11.61 -18.99
C THR A 191 -24.73 11.36 -17.60
N HIS A 192 -23.88 11.31 -16.57
CA HIS A 192 -24.31 11.12 -15.19
C HIS A 192 -25.16 12.31 -14.70
N ALA A 193 -26.22 12.05 -13.93
CA ALA A 193 -27.06 13.11 -13.39
C ALA A 193 -26.31 13.95 -12.34
N ASP A 194 -26.75 15.19 -12.14
CA ASP A 194 -26.31 16.03 -11.03
C ASP A 194 -26.75 15.44 -9.68
N GLY A 195 -26.01 15.77 -8.62
CA GLY A 195 -26.19 15.26 -7.27
C GLY A 195 -25.02 14.40 -6.79
N SER A 196 -25.30 13.53 -5.82
CA SER A 196 -24.31 12.63 -5.25
C SER A 196 -23.91 11.55 -6.26
N VAL A 197 -22.60 11.37 -6.44
CA VAL A 197 -22.00 10.35 -7.29
C VAL A 197 -21.15 9.44 -6.41
N THR A 198 -21.46 8.15 -6.40
CA THR A 198 -20.61 7.14 -5.74
C THR A 198 -19.56 6.68 -6.74
N LEU A 199 -18.32 7.09 -6.52
CA LEU A 199 -17.17 6.65 -7.31
C LEU A 199 -16.53 5.45 -6.60
N ILE A 200 -16.59 4.28 -7.24
CA ILE A 200 -16.05 3.02 -6.69
C ILE A 200 -14.83 2.62 -7.52
N PHE A 201 -13.72 2.35 -6.86
CA PHE A 201 -12.52 1.76 -7.43
C PHE A 201 -12.44 0.28 -7.05
N TYR A 202 -11.98 -0.54 -7.99
CA TYR A 202 -11.78 -1.97 -7.85
C TYR A 202 -10.38 -2.34 -8.26
N ALA A 203 -9.88 -3.41 -7.65
CA ALA A 203 -8.66 -4.08 -8.04
C ALA A 203 -8.87 -5.61 -7.95
N ASN A 204 -8.25 -6.32 -8.88
CA ASN A 204 -8.19 -7.78 -8.93
C ASN A 204 -6.73 -8.22 -9.05
N ASP A 205 -6.37 -9.30 -8.38
CA ASP A 205 -5.08 -9.96 -8.54
C ASP A 205 -5.13 -11.07 -9.62
N THR A 206 -4.00 -11.72 -9.87
CA THR A 206 -3.91 -12.83 -10.84
C THR A 206 -4.62 -14.11 -10.40
N PHE A 207 -4.98 -14.23 -9.12
CA PHE A 207 -5.68 -15.37 -8.54
C PHE A 207 -7.21 -15.19 -8.53
N GLY A 208 -7.69 -13.99 -8.83
CA GLY A 208 -9.11 -13.65 -8.90
C GLY A 208 -9.66 -13.04 -7.61
N ASN A 209 -8.80 -12.65 -6.67
CA ASN A 209 -9.20 -11.96 -5.46
C ASN A 209 -9.49 -10.49 -5.78
N ILE A 210 -10.72 -10.07 -5.51
CA ILE A 210 -11.20 -8.72 -5.83
C ILE A 210 -11.47 -7.95 -4.54
N ASN A 211 -11.01 -6.70 -4.50
CA ASN A 211 -11.43 -5.72 -3.50
C ASN A 211 -11.93 -4.42 -4.14
N SER A 212 -12.64 -3.62 -3.34
CA SER A 212 -13.14 -2.31 -3.77
C SER A 212 -13.13 -1.30 -2.62
N ASP A 213 -12.90 -0.03 -2.95
CA ASP A 213 -13.12 1.12 -2.06
C ASP A 213 -13.89 2.22 -2.80
N GLN A 214 -14.56 3.11 -2.06
CA GLN A 214 -15.42 4.12 -2.65
C GLN A 214 -15.33 5.50 -1.99
N VAL A 215 -15.57 6.52 -2.79
CA VAL A 215 -15.76 7.89 -2.33
C VAL A 215 -17.03 8.49 -2.93
N ILE A 216 -17.79 9.19 -2.09
CA ILE A 216 -18.96 9.95 -2.54
C ILE A 216 -18.50 11.37 -2.88
N ILE A 217 -18.78 11.82 -4.10
CA ILE A 217 -18.53 13.19 -4.58
C ILE A 217 -19.84 13.82 -5.07
N ASN A 218 -19.84 15.12 -5.34
CA ASN A 218 -21.02 15.82 -5.82
C ASN A 218 -20.77 16.39 -7.22
N LYS A 219 -21.73 16.16 -8.12
CA LYS A 219 -21.79 16.82 -9.43
C LYS A 219 -22.84 17.93 -9.39
N ASP A 220 -22.45 19.10 -9.88
CA ASP A 220 -23.39 20.17 -10.19
C ASP A 220 -23.02 20.84 -11.52
N SER A 221 -23.81 20.56 -12.55
CA SER A 221 -23.63 21.15 -13.87
C SER A 221 -24.71 22.19 -14.21
N ALA A 222 -25.62 22.47 -13.27
CA ALA A 222 -26.63 23.50 -13.46
C ALA A 222 -25.99 24.89 -13.50
N ILE A 223 -26.53 25.75 -14.36
CA ILE A 223 -26.17 27.18 -14.37
C ILE A 223 -27.23 27.97 -13.60
N PRO A 224 -26.84 29.02 -12.85
CA PRO A 224 -27.81 29.85 -12.17
C PRO A 224 -28.78 30.51 -13.14
N VAL A 225 -30.07 30.48 -12.82
CA VAL A 225 -31.11 31.18 -13.58
C VAL A 225 -31.35 32.54 -12.92
N ILE A 226 -31.23 33.63 -13.69
CA ILE A 226 -31.44 35.00 -13.21
C ILE A 226 -32.67 35.60 -13.91
N ASN A 227 -33.60 36.12 -13.12
CA ASN A 227 -34.79 36.83 -13.57
C ASN A 227 -34.82 38.25 -12.97
N ILE A 228 -34.84 39.28 -13.81
CA ILE A 228 -34.91 40.69 -13.37
C ILE A 228 -36.37 41.13 -13.35
N ILE A 229 -36.91 41.40 -12.15
CA ILE A 229 -38.29 41.83 -11.96
C ILE A 229 -38.39 43.36 -11.97
N SER A 230 -37.37 44.05 -11.43
CA SER A 230 -37.25 45.49 -11.49
C SER A 230 -35.77 45.90 -11.42
N PRO A 231 -35.33 46.96 -12.12
CA PRO A 231 -36.09 47.79 -13.05
C PRO A 231 -36.53 47.03 -14.32
N LEU A 232 -37.63 47.47 -14.93
CA LEU A 232 -38.06 46.93 -16.23
C LEU A 232 -37.14 47.42 -17.35
N PRO A 233 -37.03 46.68 -18.47
CA PRO A 233 -36.29 47.13 -19.64
C PRO A 233 -36.72 48.54 -20.07
N ALA A 234 -35.76 49.46 -20.20
CA ALA A 234 -35.95 50.86 -20.55
C ALA A 234 -36.78 51.72 -19.55
N GLN A 235 -36.95 51.28 -18.30
CA GLN A 235 -37.56 52.10 -17.25
C GLN A 235 -36.71 53.35 -16.98
N SER A 236 -37.33 54.53 -16.99
CA SER A 236 -36.66 55.80 -16.72
C SER A 236 -36.67 56.13 -15.22
N PHE A 237 -35.54 56.63 -14.72
CA PHE A 237 -35.36 57.10 -13.36
C PHE A 237 -34.83 58.53 -13.35
N ASN A 238 -35.05 59.24 -12.25
CA ASN A 238 -34.53 60.60 -12.05
C ASN A 238 -33.12 60.54 -11.42
N ASN A 239 -32.70 61.59 -10.74
CA ASN A 239 -31.38 61.67 -10.08
C ASN A 239 -31.22 60.72 -8.87
N THR A 240 -32.26 59.96 -8.49
CA THR A 240 -32.21 58.97 -7.43
C THR A 240 -31.99 57.59 -8.04
N ALA A 241 -30.99 56.86 -7.55
CA ALA A 241 -30.72 55.51 -8.00
C ALA A 241 -31.94 54.59 -7.77
N PRO A 242 -32.31 53.75 -8.75
CA PRO A 242 -33.41 52.80 -8.58
C PRO A 242 -33.07 51.69 -7.59
N SER A 243 -34.08 51.20 -6.87
CA SER A 243 -34.01 49.87 -6.28
C SER A 243 -34.12 48.81 -7.40
N PHE A 244 -33.45 47.69 -7.24
CA PHE A 244 -33.65 46.52 -8.09
C PHE A 244 -34.28 45.37 -7.29
N PHE A 245 -34.96 44.50 -8.01
CA PHE A 245 -35.51 43.25 -7.51
C PHE A 245 -35.24 42.17 -8.55
N VAL A 246 -34.48 41.15 -8.14
CA VAL A 246 -34.07 40.02 -8.96
C VAL A 246 -34.43 38.73 -8.24
N GLU A 247 -34.84 37.73 -8.99
CA GLU A 247 -34.96 36.35 -8.55
C GLU A 247 -33.81 35.56 -9.16
N ILE A 248 -33.02 34.91 -8.32
CA ILE A 248 -31.92 34.03 -8.74
C ILE A 248 -32.22 32.65 -8.17
N TYR A 249 -32.20 31.64 -9.04
CA TYR A 249 -32.45 30.26 -8.67
C TYR A 249 -31.29 29.39 -9.13
N ASP A 250 -30.66 28.72 -8.17
CA ASP A 250 -29.68 27.66 -8.34
C ASP A 250 -29.67 26.80 -7.07
N LEU A 251 -29.54 25.48 -7.21
CA LEU A 251 -29.53 24.56 -6.07
C LEU A 251 -28.24 24.69 -5.24
N ASN A 252 -27.11 25.02 -5.88
CA ASN A 252 -25.82 25.25 -5.23
C ASN A 252 -25.25 26.63 -5.62
N LEU A 253 -26.10 27.67 -5.52
CA LEU A 253 -25.70 29.05 -5.78
C LEU A 253 -24.48 29.45 -4.94
N ASP A 254 -23.37 29.79 -5.61
CA ASP A 254 -22.13 30.23 -4.95
C ASP A 254 -22.10 31.74 -4.71
N THR A 255 -22.02 32.53 -5.79
CA THR A 255 -21.88 33.99 -5.72
C THR A 255 -22.84 34.74 -6.64
N MET A 256 -23.15 35.98 -6.25
CA MET A 256 -23.98 36.90 -7.02
C MET A 256 -23.31 38.28 -7.06
N TRP A 257 -23.32 38.92 -8.22
CA TRP A 257 -22.78 40.27 -8.41
C TRP A 257 -23.54 41.01 -9.50
N TYR A 258 -23.46 42.35 -9.49
CA TYR A 258 -24.03 43.20 -10.53
C TYR A 258 -23.03 44.31 -10.91
N THR A 259 -23.16 44.84 -12.12
CA THR A 259 -22.45 46.02 -12.59
C THR A 259 -23.42 47.01 -13.25
N ILE A 260 -23.04 48.28 -13.28
CA ILE A 260 -23.71 49.32 -14.06
C ILE A 260 -22.74 49.71 -15.18
N ASP A 261 -23.27 49.94 -16.39
CA ASP A 261 -22.48 50.36 -17.56
C ASP A 261 -21.24 49.48 -17.82
N GLU A 262 -21.40 48.16 -17.75
CA GLU A 262 -20.30 47.17 -17.91
C GLU A 262 -19.17 47.32 -16.88
N GLY A 263 -19.41 47.97 -15.74
CA GLY A 263 -18.38 48.27 -14.75
C GLY A 263 -17.51 49.48 -15.11
N ARG A 264 -17.89 50.25 -16.14
CA ARG A 264 -17.25 51.52 -16.45
C ARG A 264 -17.75 52.58 -15.47
N ILE A 265 -16.82 53.29 -14.87
CA ILE A 265 -17.13 54.47 -14.06
C ILE A 265 -17.25 55.66 -15.03
N PRO A 266 -18.31 56.49 -14.95
CA PRO A 266 -18.44 57.69 -15.77
C PRO A 266 -17.28 58.68 -15.59
#